data_AF-X1LF53-F1
#
_entry.id   AF-X1LF53-F1
#
_cell.length_a   1.000
_cell.length_b   1.000
_cell.length_c   1.000
_cell.angle_alpha   90.00
_cell.angle_beta   90.00
_cell.angle_gamma   90.00
#
_symmetry.space_group_name_H-M   'P 1'
#
loop_
_entity.id
_entity.type
_entity.pdbx_description
1 polymer ?
#
loop_
_entity_poly.entity_id
_entity_poly.type
_entity_poly.pdbx_seq_one_letter_code
_entity_poly.pdbx_strand_id
1 'polypeptide(L)' 'LIGSDIFNIFGVLGLAAIMKNLPVDIGVRSNLILLSLMVLLVLFFMRTGWRISRREGIVLVSLGLARWIYSFVL' A
#
# COMPACT_ATOMS: atom_id res chain seq x y z
N LEU A 1 -9.45 7.74 3.31
CA LEU A 1 -8.33 6.99 2.69
C LEU A 1 -8.70 5.51 2.58
N ILE A 2 -8.82 4.77 3.69
CA ILE A 2 -9.13 3.33 3.71
C ILE A 2 -10.26 2.92 2.74
N GLY A 3 -11.44 3.55 2.79
CA GLY A 3 -12.55 3.21 1.90
C GLY A 3 -12.27 3.49 0.42
N SER A 4 -11.51 4.54 0.12
CA SER A 4 -11.09 4.86 -1.25
C SER A 4 -10.06 3.85 -1.76
N ASP A 5 -9.16 3.38 -0.90
CA ASP A 5 -8.14 2.38 -1.27
C ASP A 5 -8.81 1.02 -1.56
N ILE A 6 -9.79 0.64 -0.74
CA ILE A 6 -10.63 -0.56 -0.95
C ILE A 6 -11.37 -0.43 -2.29
N PHE A 7 -12.02 0.71 -2.57
CA PHE A 7 -12.70 0.92 -3.84
C PHE A 7 -11.75 0.92 -5.04
N ASN A 8 -10.55 1.49 -4.91
CA ASN A 8 -9.58 1.48 -6.00
C ASN A 8 -9.06 0.07 -6.32
N ILE A 9 -8.83 -0.77 -5.31
CA ILE A 9 -8.37 -2.14 -5.53
C ILE A 9 -9.49 -3.00 -6.15
N PHE A 10 -10.67 -3.04 -5.54
CA PHE A 10 -11.74 -3.93 -6.00
C PHE A 10 -12.56 -3.35 -7.15
N GLY A 11 -12.89 -2.07 -7.08
CA GLY A 11 -13.69 -1.38 -8.10
C GLY A 11 -12.87 -1.07 -9.34
N VAL A 12 -11.82 -0.25 -9.22
CA VAL A 12 -11.06 0.24 -10.39
C VAL A 12 -10.14 -0.85 -10.95
N LEU A 13 -9.21 -1.37 -10.14
CA LEU A 13 -8.23 -2.39 -10.55
C LEU A 13 -8.91 -3.71 -10.90
N GLY A 14 -9.87 -4.15 -10.09
CA GLY A 14 -10.64 -5.37 -10.34
C GLY A 14 -11.41 -5.30 -11.66
N LEU A 15 -12.13 -4.21 -11.91
CA LEU A 15 -12.84 -4.03 -13.19
C LEU A 15 -11.86 -3.94 -14.38
N ALA A 16 -10.75 -3.22 -14.23
CA ALA A 16 -9.72 -3.13 -15.27
C ALA A 16 -9.14 -4.51 -15.64
N ALA A 17 -8.89 -5.37 -14.65
CA ALA A 17 -8.39 -6.73 -14.86
C ALA A 17 -9.41 -7.67 -15.53
N ILE A 18 -10.72 -7.44 -15.31
CA ILE A 18 -11.79 -8.16 -16.04
C ILE A 18 -11.84 -7.71 -17.50
N MET A 19 -11.73 -6.39 -17.74
CA MET A 19 -11.85 -5.83 -19.08
C MET A 19 -10.62 -6.11 -19.96
N LYS A 20 -9.42 -6.14 -19.37
CA LYS A 20 -8.16 -6.34 -20.09
C LYS A 20 -7.22 -7.18 -19.25
N ASN A 21 -6.50 -8.09 -19.89
CA ASN A 21 -5.42 -8.81 -19.21
C ASN A 21 -4.34 -7.80 -18.78
N LEU A 22 -4.13 -7.66 -17.47
CA LEU A 22 -3.04 -6.90 -16.86
C LEU A 22 -1.92 -7.89 -16.51
N PRO A 23 -0.93 -8.12 -17.38
CA PRO A 23 0.19 -8.99 -17.06
C PRO A 23 0.96 -8.41 -15.88
N VAL A 24 1.13 -9.21 -14.83
CA VAL A 24 1.87 -8.84 -13.63
C VAL A 24 3.28 -9.37 -13.74
N ASP A 25 4.25 -8.47 -13.78
CA ASP A 25 5.67 -8.86 -13.76
C ASP A 25 6.05 -9.45 -12.39
N ILE A 26 6.98 -10.41 -12.40
CA ILE A 26 7.46 -11.09 -11.18
C ILE A 26 8.08 -10.09 -10.20
N GLY A 27 8.75 -9.04 -10.68
CA GLY A 27 9.31 -7.98 -9.83
C GLY A 27 8.24 -7.17 -9.09
N VAL A 28 7.03 -7.05 -9.66
CA VAL A 28 5.91 -6.32 -9.06
C VAL A 28 5.35 -7.06 -7.84
N ARG A 29 5.47 -8.40 -7.80
CA ARG A 29 4.99 -9.22 -6.68
C ARG A 29 5.68 -8.87 -5.36
N SER A 30 7.00 -8.70 -5.39
CA SER A 30 7.79 -8.31 -4.22
C SER A 30 7.39 -6.93 -3.70
N ASN A 31 7.16 -5.98 -4.61
CA ASN A 31 6.72 -4.63 -4.28
C ASN A 31 5.29 -4.60 -3.70
N LEU A 32 4.41 -5.48 -4.17
CA LEU A 32 3.06 -5.69 -3.65
C LEU A 32 3.06 -6.26 -2.23
N ILE A 33 3.95 -7.22 -1.95
CA ILE A 33 4.10 -7.80 -0.59
C ILE A 33 4.55 -6.70 0.39
N LEU A 34 5.54 -5.89 0.00
CA LEU A 34 6.04 -4.79 0.83
C LEU A 34 4.96 -3.74 1.09
N LEU A 35 4.18 -3.35 0.07
CA LEU A 35 3.03 -2.46 0.22
C LEU A 35 2.00 -3.05 1.20
N SER A 36 1.69 -4.34 1.08
CA SER A 36 0.70 -5.01 1.92
C SER A 36 1.14 -5.05 3.39
N LEU A 37 2.43 -5.31 3.64
CA LEU A 37 3.01 -5.23 4.99
C LEU A 37 2.92 -3.83 5.57
N MET A 38 3.18 -2.79 4.77
CA MET A 38 3.01 -1.40 5.22
C MET A 38 1.55 -1.11 5.61
N VAL A 39 0.58 -1.54 4.80
CA VAL A 39 -0.85 -1.36 5.11
C VAL A 39 -1.24 -2.10 6.40
N LEU A 40 -0.75 -3.33 6.61
CA LEU A 40 -0.96 -4.06 7.87
C LEU A 40 -0.40 -3.31 9.08
N LEU A 41 0.77 -2.70 8.93
CA LEU A 41 1.42 -1.92 9.98
C LEU A 41 0.61 -0.64 10.31
N VAL A 42 0.05 0.02 9.29
CA VAL A 42 -0.90 1.14 9.47
C VAL A 42 -2.17 0.67 10.21
N LEU A 43 -2.74 -0.47 9.81
CA LEU A 43 -3.93 -1.04 10.45
C LEU A 43 -3.68 -1.41 11.92
N PHE A 44 -2.49 -1.91 12.22
CA PHE A 44 -2.06 -2.22 13.58
C PHE A 44 -2.02 -0.95 14.45
N PHE A 45 -1.34 0.11 14.00
CA PHE A 45 -1.30 1.39 14.71
C PHE A 45 -2.69 2.03 14.87
N MET A 46 -3.56 1.91 13.86
CA MET A 46 -4.93 2.36 13.99
C MET A 46 -5.72 1.56 15.04
N ARG A 47 -5.42 0.29 15.25
CA ARG A 47 -6.15 -0.56 16.21
C ARG A 47 -5.67 -0.40 17.65
N THR A 48 -4.42 -0.02 17.89
CA THR A 48 -3.86 0.17 19.23
C THR A 48 -4.36 1.43 19.94
N GLY A 49 -4.88 2.44 19.21
CA GLY A 49 -5.33 3.68 19.84
C GLY A 49 -6.41 4.47 19.11
N TRP A 50 -6.95 3.96 17.98
CA TRP A 50 -7.95 4.64 17.12
C TRP A 50 -7.54 6.06 16.64
N ARG A 51 -6.31 6.46 16.90
CA ARG A 51 -5.72 7.75 16.55
C ARG A 51 -4.26 7.53 16.17
N ILE A 52 -3.92 7.93 14.95
CA ILE A 52 -2.53 7.97 14.49
C ILE A 52 -1.87 9.21 15.11
N SER A 53 -0.90 8.98 15.99
CA SER A 53 -0.06 10.02 16.57
C SER A 53 0.92 10.59 15.53
N ARG A 54 1.45 11.79 15.79
CA ARG A 54 2.45 12.41 14.90
C ARG A 54 3.68 11.53 14.68
N ARG A 55 4.10 10.76 15.70
CA ARG A 55 5.26 9.86 15.60
C ARG A 55 4.99 8.68 14.69
N GLU A 56 3.82 8.05 14.81
CA GLU A 56 3.40 6.95 13.92
C GLU A 56 3.28 7.46 12.47
N GLY A 57 2.69 8.64 12.28
CA GLY A 57 2.62 9.27 10.96
C GLY A 57 4.00 9.49 10.32
N ILE A 58 4.99 9.99 11.08
CA ILE A 58 6.36 10.17 10.59
C ILE A 58 6.99 8.84 10.17
N VAL A 59 6.82 7.78 10.97
CA VAL A 59 7.33 6.44 10.65
C VAL A 59 6.69 5.89 9.38
N LEU A 60 5.39 6.07 9.21
CA LEU A 60 4.67 5.63 8.01
C LEU A 60 5.12 6.38 6.75
N VAL A 61 5.30 7.71 6.85
CA VAL A 61 5.79 8.54 5.76
C VAL A 61 7.23 8.18 5.40
N SER A 62 8.12 8.02 6.38
CA SER A 62 9.52 7.69 6.12
C SER A 62 9.68 6.30 5.50
N LEU A 63 8.91 5.29 5.96
CA LEU A 63 8.86 3.99 5.31
C LEU A 63 8.32 4.08 3.87
N GLY A 64 7.30 4.91 3.64
CA GLY A 64 6.76 5.16 2.30
C GLY A 64 7.78 5.76 1.36
N LEU A 65 8.52 6.77 1.82
CA LEU A 65 9.60 7.40 1.06
C LEU A 65 10.75 6.43 0.79
N ALA A 66 11.17 5.65 1.80
CA ALA A 66 12.23 4.65 1.64
C ALA A 66 11.86 3.60 0.59
N ARG A 67 10.61 3.09 0.64
CA ARG A 67 10.09 2.19 -0.39
C ARG A 67 10.07 2.84 -1.77
N TRP A 68 9.65 4.10 -1.85
CA TRP A 68 9.57 4.82 -3.12
C TRP A 68 10.96 4.95 -3.75
N ILE A 69 11.96 5.35 -2.96
CA ILE A 69 13.37 5.42 -3.39
C ILE A 69 13.85 4.05 -3.85
N TYR A 70 13.60 2.99 -3.07
CA TYR A 70 13.97 1.62 -3.45
C TYR A 70 13.37 1.22 -4.79
N SER A 71 12.09 1.53 -5.04
CA SER A 71 11.39 1.17 -6.27
C SER A 71 11.79 1.99 -7.51
N PHE A 72 12.35 3.20 -7.32
CA PHE A 72 12.74 4.08 -8.43
C PHE A 72 14.23 3.99 -8.77
N VAL A 73 15.07 3.67 -7.78
CA VAL A 73 16.54 3.66 -7.94
C VAL A 73 17.09 2.26 -8.15
N LEU A 74 16.45 1.23 -7.59
CA LEU A 74 16.83 -0.18 -7.72
C LEU A 74 15.85 -0.95 -8.61
#